data_AF-A0A7V2DD63-F1
#
_entry.id   AF-A0A7V2DD63-F1
#
_cell.length_a   1.000
_cell.length_b   1.000
_cell.length_c   1.000
_cell.angle_alpha   90.00
_cell.angle_beta   90.00
_cell.angle_gamma   90.00
#
_symmetry.space_group_name_H-M   'P 1'
#
loop_
_entity.id
_entity.type
_entity.pdbx_description
1 polymer ?
#
loop_
_entity_poly.entity_id
_entity_poly.type
_entity_poly.pdbx_seq_one_letter_code
_entity_poly.pdbx_strand_id
1 'polypeptide(L)'
;MLDEQLPKSGSGSGYRVREHVLPLVLMLNGGGRRLEDLSELRADHGFRELLAMERIPSSDAVGDWLRRSFANGGLEGLAAVNREILRRGLLDDVMSSYTL
;
A
#
# COMPACT_ATOMS: atom_id res chain seq x y z
N MET A 1 -2.00 3.05 11.52
CA MET A 1 -3.12 2.84 10.59
C MET A 1 -2.94 1.60 9.71
N LEU A 2 -2.09 1.60 8.67
CA LEU A 2 -1.95 0.43 7.77
C LEU A 2 -1.43 -0.83 8.49
N ASP A 3 -0.35 -0.70 9.27
CA ASP A 3 0.23 -1.84 10.00
C ASP A 3 -0.63 -2.32 11.19
N GLU A 4 -1.65 -1.57 11.59
CA GLU A 4 -2.58 -1.91 12.68
C GLU A 4 -3.85 -2.59 12.19
N GLN A 5 -4.29 -2.26 10.98
CA GLN A 5 -5.56 -2.71 10.41
C GLN A 5 -5.40 -3.91 9.46
N LEU A 6 -4.19 -4.20 9.00
CA LEU A 6 -3.91 -5.31 8.08
C LEU A 6 -3.06 -6.38 8.77
N PRO A 7 -3.27 -7.67 8.42
CA PRO A 7 -2.49 -8.76 8.98
C PRO A 7 -1.00 -8.58 8.67
N LYS A 8 -0.16 -8.79 9.70
CA LYS A 8 1.30 -8.69 9.57
C LYS A 8 1.81 -9.62 8.48
N SER A 9 2.83 -9.17 7.74
CA SER A 9 3.51 -10.04 6.77
C SER A 9 4.13 -11.22 7.50
N GLY A 10 3.60 -12.41 7.23
CA GLY A 10 4.09 -13.66 7.81
C GLY A 10 5.23 -14.31 7.02
N SER A 11 5.83 -13.60 6.07
CA SER A 11 7.03 -14.09 5.37
C SER A 11 8.26 -13.77 6.22
N GLY A 12 9.19 -14.72 6.33
CA GLY A 12 10.44 -14.59 7.10
C GLY A 12 11.39 -13.48 6.64
N SER A 13 10.96 -12.58 5.76
CA SER A 13 11.71 -11.43 5.24
C SER A 13 11.47 -10.12 6.01
N GLY A 14 10.48 -10.08 6.93
CA GLY A 14 10.28 -8.97 7.86
C GLY A 14 9.78 -7.67 7.25
N TYR A 15 9.11 -7.70 6.09
CA TYR A 15 8.48 -6.51 5.51
C TYR A 15 7.27 -6.04 6.33
N ARG A 16 7.15 -4.73 6.51
CA ARG A 16 5.96 -4.05 7.05
C ARG A 16 4.83 -4.06 6.04
N VAL A 17 3.59 -3.84 6.49
CA VAL A 17 2.42 -3.78 5.60
C VAL A 17 2.58 -2.61 4.62
N ARG A 18 3.04 -1.45 5.11
CA ARG A 18 3.30 -0.28 4.25
C ARG A 18 4.24 -0.59 3.08
N GLU A 19 5.26 -1.42 3.30
CA GLU A 19 6.23 -1.81 2.27
C GLU A 19 5.61 -2.68 1.16
N HIS A 20 4.48 -3.34 1.41
CA HIS A 20 3.72 -4.03 0.35
C HIS A 20 2.67 -3.11 -0.30
N VAL A 21 1.96 -2.33 0.52
CA VAL A 21 0.81 -1.53 0.07
C VAL A 21 1.25 -0.35 -0.80
N LEU A 22 2.27 0.40 -0.40
CA LEU A 22 2.66 1.61 -1.11
C LEU A 22 3.13 1.33 -2.55
N PRO A 23 4.01 0.34 -2.81
CA PRO A 23 4.38 -0.01 -4.18
C PRO A 23 3.20 -0.47 -5.04
N LEU A 24 2.25 -1.22 -4.46
CA LEU A 24 1.03 -1.64 -5.16
C LEU A 24 0.16 -0.46 -5.57
N VAL A 25 -0.06 0.50 -4.66
CA VAL A 25 -0.84 1.70 -4.95
C VAL A 25 -0.18 2.50 -6.08
N LEU A 26 1.14 2.70 -6.02
CA LEU A 26 1.86 3.44 -7.05
C LEU A 26 1.83 2.73 -8.40
N MET A 27 2.03 1.41 -8.41
CA MET A 27 1.92 0.58 -9.61
C MET A 27 0.53 0.71 -10.26
N LEU A 28 -0.54 0.59 -9.47
CA LEU A 28 -1.92 0.70 -9.96
C LEU A 28 -2.23 2.12 -10.46
N ASN A 29 -1.77 3.16 -9.76
CA ASN A 29 -1.94 4.56 -10.20
C ASN A 29 -1.15 4.86 -11.48
N GLY A 30 0.02 4.23 -11.66
CA GLY A 30 0.80 4.30 -12.89
C GLY A 30 0.20 3.50 -14.07
N GLY A 31 -0.91 2.78 -13.85
CA GLY A 31 -1.56 1.96 -14.88
C GLY A 31 -1.01 0.53 -15.01
N GLY A 32 -0.10 0.13 -14.12
CA GLY A 32 0.38 -1.24 -14.01
C GLY A 32 -0.74 -2.21 -13.64
N ARG A 33 -0.64 -3.44 -14.13
CA ARG A 33 -1.68 -4.47 -14.00
C ARG A 33 -1.13 -5.81 -13.54
N ARG A 34 0.19 -5.94 -13.46
CA ARG A 34 0.89 -7.17 -13.14
C ARG A 34 1.82 -6.92 -11.96
N LEU A 35 1.94 -7.88 -11.05
CA LEU A 35 2.85 -7.75 -9.91
C LEU A 35 4.32 -7.65 -10.35
N GLU A 36 4.63 -8.14 -11.55
CA GLU A 36 5.93 -8.01 -12.21
C GLU A 36 6.29 -6.54 -12.47
N ASP A 37 5.31 -5.65 -12.65
CA ASP A 37 5.50 -4.21 -12.86
C ASP A 37 6.13 -3.55 -11.61
N LEU A 38 6.05 -4.18 -10.43
CA LEU A 38 6.78 -3.75 -9.22
C LEU A 38 8.30 -3.78 -9.41
N SER A 39 8.81 -4.58 -10.35
CA SER A 39 10.24 -4.63 -10.65
C SER A 39 10.75 -3.33 -11.26
N GLU A 40 9.92 -2.61 -12.02
CA GLU A 40 10.24 -1.29 -12.58
C GLU A 40 10.39 -0.25 -11.46
N LEU A 41 9.43 -0.22 -10.52
CA LEU A 41 9.50 0.61 -9.31
C LEU A 41 10.72 0.29 -8.45
N ARG A 42 11.12 -0.98 -8.37
CA ARG A 42 12.29 -1.42 -7.61
C ARG A 42 13.60 -1.01 -8.28
N ALA A 43 13.63 -0.94 -9.61
CA ALA A 43 14.79 -0.54 -10.39
C ALA A 43 15.00 0.99 -10.39
N ASP A 44 13.93 1.77 -10.21
CA ASP A 44 14.00 3.23 -10.14
C ASP A 44 14.54 3.71 -8.78
N HIS A 45 15.86 3.94 -8.71
CA HIS A 45 16.50 4.44 -7.51
C HIS A 45 16.00 5.84 -7.10
N GLY A 46 15.85 6.76 -8.07
CA GLY A 46 15.50 8.15 -7.79
C GLY A 46 14.09 8.26 -7.21
N PHE A 47 13.15 7.50 -7.77
CA PHE A 47 11.77 7.45 -7.27
C PHE A 47 11.68 6.82 -5.88
N ARG A 48 12.44 5.75 -5.64
CA ARG A 48 12.53 5.12 -4.31
C ARG A 48 13.11 6.05 -3.26
N GLU A 49 14.16 6.78 -3.58
CA GLU A 49 14.80 7.74 -2.69
C GLU A 49 13.83 8.89 -2.35
N LEU A 50 13.17 9.45 -3.36
CA LEU A 50 12.21 10.54 -3.20
C LEU A 50 11.05 10.17 -2.25
N LEU A 51 10.56 8.94 -2.34
CA LEU A 51 9.44 8.45 -1.54
C LEU A 51 9.86 7.68 -0.27
N ALA A 52 11.16 7.67 0.05
CA ALA A 52 11.74 6.90 1.14
C ALA A 52 11.32 5.41 1.14
N MET A 53 11.27 4.80 -0.05
CA MET A 53 10.99 3.38 -0.27
C MET A 53 12.29 2.58 -0.32
N GLU A 54 12.91 2.38 0.84
CA GLU A 54 14.19 1.66 0.96
C GLU A 54 14.10 0.21 0.48
N ARG A 55 12.96 -0.44 0.76
CA ARG A 55 12.73 -1.83 0.40
C ARG A 55 11.40 -1.95 -0.34
N ILE A 56 11.44 -2.61 -1.50
CA ILE A 56 10.26 -3.00 -2.28
C ILE A 56 10.28 -4.53 -2.38
N PRO A 57 9.24 -5.22 -1.89
CA PRO A 57 9.15 -6.67 -1.99
C PRO A 57 9.12 -7.14 -3.45
N SER A 58 9.56 -8.36 -3.71
CA SER A 58 9.43 -8.97 -5.05
C SER A 58 7.96 -9.26 -5.38
N SER A 59 7.67 -9.48 -6.68
CA SER A 59 6.34 -9.94 -7.14
C SER A 59 5.85 -11.14 -6.31
N ASP A 60 6.70 -12.15 -6.10
CA ASP A 60 6.37 -13.33 -5.30
C ASP A 60 6.05 -13.00 -3.84
N ALA A 61 6.86 -12.16 -3.20
CA ALA A 61 6.66 -11.77 -1.81
C ALA A 61 5.34 -10.99 -1.63
N VAL A 62 5.00 -10.12 -2.60
CA VAL A 62 3.71 -9.43 -2.63
C VAL A 62 2.57 -10.41 -2.88
N GLY A 63 2.72 -11.34 -3.83
CA GLY A 63 1.71 -12.36 -4.13
C GLY A 63 1.40 -13.27 -2.95
N ASP A 64 2.43 -13.73 -2.24
CA ASP A 64 2.30 -14.51 -0.99
C ASP A 64 1.61 -13.70 0.10
N TRP A 65 2.00 -12.43 0.27
CA TRP A 65 1.35 -11.54 1.22
C TRP A 65 -0.12 -11.31 0.88
N LEU A 66 -0.47 -11.09 -0.38
CA LEU A 66 -1.86 -10.93 -0.83
C LEU A 66 -2.68 -12.19 -0.53
N ARG A 67 -2.21 -13.37 -0.95
CA ARG A 67 -2.90 -14.65 -0.69
C ARG A 67 -3.18 -14.86 0.79
N ARG A 68 -2.18 -14.59 1.65
CA ARG A 68 -2.32 -14.78 3.09
C ARG A 68 -3.18 -13.71 3.74
N SER A 69 -3.04 -12.45 3.32
CA SER A 69 -3.76 -11.34 3.93
C SER A 69 -5.25 -11.42 3.62
N PHE A 70 -5.62 -11.65 2.37
CA PHE A 70 -7.02 -11.75 1.96
C PHE A 70 -7.71 -13.03 2.46
N ALA A 71 -6.96 -14.08 2.79
CA ALA A 71 -7.50 -15.26 3.48
C ALA A 71 -7.75 -15.04 4.98
N ASN A 72 -7.21 -13.98 5.59
CA ASN A 72 -7.21 -13.76 7.05
C ASN A 72 -7.74 -12.37 7.43
N GLY A 73 -8.85 -11.94 6.84
CA GLY A 73 -9.50 -10.67 7.20
C GLY A 73 -8.86 -9.41 6.59
N GLY A 74 -7.95 -9.58 5.62
CA GLY A 74 -7.27 -8.47 4.96
C GLY A 74 -8.19 -7.58 4.13
N LEU A 75 -9.31 -8.11 3.63
CA LEU A 75 -10.30 -7.31 2.89
C LEU A 75 -11.02 -6.32 3.83
N GLU A 76 -11.40 -6.78 5.02
CA GLU A 76 -11.99 -5.98 6.08
C GLU A 76 -11.02 -4.91 6.57
N GLY A 77 -9.75 -5.28 6.75
CA GLY A 77 -8.67 -4.35 7.07
C GLY A 77 -8.49 -3.27 6.00
N LEU A 78 -8.53 -3.65 4.72
CA LEU A 78 -8.44 -2.70 3.60
C LEU A 78 -9.66 -1.77 3.56
N ALA A 79 -10.86 -2.31 3.82
CA ALA A 79 -12.09 -1.52 3.89
C ALA A 79 -12.08 -0.52 5.04
N ALA A 80 -11.52 -0.89 6.21
CA ALA A 80 -11.34 0.00 7.35
C ALA A 80 -10.35 1.13 7.03
N VAL A 81 -9.21 0.80 6.41
CA VAL A 81 -8.22 1.78 5.93
C VAL A 81 -8.85 2.74 4.92
N ASN A 82 -9.56 2.22 3.91
CA ASN A 82 -10.21 3.03 2.89
C ASN A 82 -11.26 3.98 3.51
N ARG A 83 -12.07 3.48 4.46
CA ARG A 83 -13.05 4.30 5.17
C ARG A 83 -12.40 5.43 5.96
N GLU A 84 -11.28 5.17 6.62
CA GLU A 84 -10.55 6.17 7.39
C GLU A 84 -9.91 7.23 6.47
N ILE A 85 -9.33 6.83 5.33
CA ILE A 85 -8.79 7.77 4.33
C ILE A 85 -9.91 8.65 3.76
N LEU A 86 -11.03 8.05 3.36
CA LEU A 86 -12.19 8.79 2.85
C LEU A 86 -12.75 9.74 3.90
N ARG A 87 -12.85 9.30 5.16
CA ARG A 87 -13.30 10.16 6.27
C ARG A 87 -12.41 11.39 6.42
N ARG A 88 -11.07 11.22 6.39
CA ARG A 88 -10.13 12.34 6.48
C ARG A 88 -10.22 13.26 5.26
N GLY A 89 -10.21 12.71 4.06
CA GLY A 89 -10.31 13.50 2.83
C GLY A 89 -11.60 14.31 2.73
N LEU A 90 -12.73 13.74 3.15
CA LEU A 90 -14.02 14.44 3.18
C LEU A 90 -14.06 15.53 4.27
N LEU A 91 -13.42 15.31 5.42
CA LEU A 91 -13.32 16.35 6.46
C LEU A 91 -12.45 17.52 6.01
N ASP A 92 -11.36 17.25 5.28
CA ASP A 92 -10.49 18.29 4.72
C ASP A 92 -11.21 19.10 3.63
N ASP A 93 -12.03 18.46 2.79
CA ASP A 93 -12.83 19.11 1.74
C ASP A 93 -13.91 20.05 2.32
N VAL A 94 -14.58 19.60 3.38
CA VAL A 94 -15.56 20.40 4.13
C VAL A 94 -14.89 21.61 4.80
N MET A 95 -13.67 21.47 5.34
CA MET A 95 -12.96 22.59 5.95
C MET A 95 -12.41 23.60 4.92
N SER A 96 -12.02 23.13 3.73
CA SER A 96 -11.57 24.00 2.62
C SER A 96 -12.70 24.90 2.09
N SER A 97 -13.94 24.39 2.09
CA SER A 97 -15.11 25.09 1.56
C SER A 97 -15.70 26.17 2.48
N TYR A 98 -15.23 26.30 3.72
CA TYR A 98 -15.61 27.39 4.65
C TYR A 98 -14.68 28.62 4.63
N THR A 99 -13.70 28.67 3.72
CA THR A 99 -12.73 29.77 3.65
C THR A 99 -12.94 30.70 2.43
N LEU A 100 -14.20 30.89 2.02
CA LEU A 100 -14.59 31.90 1.01
C LEU A 100 -15.65 32.86 1.56
#